data_AF-A0A662WWZ9-F1
#
_entry.id   AF-A0A662WWZ9-F1
#
_cell.length_a   1.000
_cell.length_b   1.000
_cell.length_c   1.000
_cell.angle_alpha   90.00
_cell.angle_beta   90.00
_cell.angle_gamma   90.00
#
_symmetry.space_group_name_H-M   'P 1'
#
loop_
_entity.id
_entity.type
_entity.pdbx_description
1 polymer ?
#
loop_
_entity_poly.entity_id
_entity_poly.type
_entity_poly.pdbx_seq_one_letter_code
_entity_poly.pdbx_strand_id
1 'polypeptide(L)'
;TKTSQWGEALKMELGTVAMAAALLTVLYLTCAKSNIPMRAMEANSMSTSQGFQAYVDGTTLSTAEVTAAGEIEVQHITLTLAVSLPVYTTGLTSFIGWFGFSIFTGIGLIALPLDLILAFFHRPKFISADVYAIQKLCLQRRSMELLEVGRAMKANMDHPGMSAWERKKQKRLDFVTLNKFKQSVYLLESDMVDLKLCHEDYRSYNPLKPLAKLVLGCIASVVSCMWIFHIALYMLPPTPLVPFLNTYFLWFDRWFPLFGTISVGIFSSYLLACAVKGCFKFGMRCFCLALHPMKLHATYMNSLVFNLGLILLCAIPSVQFCDQAFADYDRLTALRTLVGVQIHYLKGMSVVWDYNIFVYAILIISLLTTAVLIAKPRDRASPVDGIRKKIERQVRDKVQGNSV
;
A
#
# COMPACT_ATOMS: atom_id res chain seq x y z
N THR A 1 9.75 -39.69 11.00
CA THR A 1 10.47 -38.66 11.79
C THR A 1 9.84 -37.27 11.63
N LYS A 2 8.53 -37.12 11.94
CA LYS A 2 7.86 -35.80 11.93
C LYS A 2 8.15 -34.96 13.19
N THR A 3 8.40 -35.60 14.33
CA THR A 3 8.68 -34.95 15.61
C THR A 3 9.98 -34.14 15.62
N SER A 4 10.99 -34.55 14.85
CA SER A 4 12.28 -33.84 14.71
C SER A 4 12.15 -32.52 13.93
N GLN A 5 11.30 -32.47 12.89
CA GLN A 5 11.12 -31.25 12.08
C GLN A 5 10.40 -30.13 12.86
N TRP A 6 9.44 -30.49 13.72
CA TRP A 6 8.78 -29.52 14.60
C TRP A 6 9.75 -28.95 15.64
N GLY A 7 10.60 -29.79 16.24
CA GLY A 7 11.61 -29.33 17.19
C GLY A 7 12.65 -28.39 16.56
N GLU A 8 13.10 -28.68 15.33
CA GLU A 8 14.01 -27.79 14.61
C GLU A 8 13.34 -26.46 14.21
N ALA A 9 12.09 -26.51 13.73
CA ALA A 9 11.34 -25.31 13.39
C ALA A 9 11.16 -24.40 14.61
N LEU A 10 10.80 -24.97 15.76
CA LEU A 10 10.56 -24.24 17.00
C LEU A 10 11.86 -23.65 17.57
N LYS A 11 12.98 -24.37 17.44
CA LYS A 11 14.32 -23.86 17.79
C LYS A 11 14.72 -22.68 16.89
N MET A 12 14.48 -22.77 15.59
CA MET A 12 14.76 -21.68 14.64
C MET A 12 13.87 -20.48 14.94
N GLU A 13 12.59 -20.69 15.23
CA GLU A 13 11.65 -19.63 15.59
C GLU A 13 12.08 -18.92 16.88
N LEU A 14 12.37 -19.67 17.95
CA LEU A 14 12.93 -19.11 19.20
C LEU A 14 14.21 -18.32 18.96
N GLY A 15 15.13 -18.84 18.14
CA GLY A 15 16.35 -18.14 17.77
C GLY A 15 16.08 -16.81 17.07
N THR A 16 15.13 -16.79 16.12
CA THR A 16 14.74 -15.55 15.42
C THR A 16 14.06 -14.54 16.34
N VAL A 17 13.20 -14.99 17.25
CA VAL A 17 12.54 -14.13 18.23
C VAL A 17 13.55 -13.53 19.20
N ALA A 18 14.49 -14.33 19.71
CA ALA A 18 15.54 -13.84 20.61
C ALA A 18 16.44 -12.81 19.92
N MET A 19 16.85 -13.06 18.68
CA MET A 19 17.63 -12.09 17.88
C MET A 19 16.84 -10.80 17.62
N ALA A 20 15.56 -10.90 17.25
CA ALA A 20 14.70 -9.74 17.03
C ALA A 20 14.50 -8.93 18.31
N ALA A 21 14.30 -9.58 19.45
CA ALA A 21 14.18 -8.95 20.76
C ALA A 21 15.48 -8.25 21.19
N ALA A 22 16.64 -8.88 20.98
CA ALA A 22 17.94 -8.27 21.26
C ALA A 22 18.16 -7.02 20.40
N LEU A 23 17.90 -7.11 19.10
CA LEU A 23 18.00 -5.98 18.18
C LEU A 23 17.04 -4.84 18.56
N LEU A 24 15.80 -5.16 18.88
CA LEU A 24 14.81 -4.18 19.32
C LEU A 24 15.23 -3.50 20.63
N THR A 25 15.84 -4.24 21.56
CA THR A 25 16.36 -3.69 22.82
C THR A 25 17.49 -2.69 22.57
N VAL A 26 18.46 -3.04 21.72
CA VAL A 26 19.56 -2.13 21.34
C VAL A 26 19.03 -0.87 20.67
N LEU A 27 18.10 -1.03 19.73
CA LEU A 27 17.47 0.09 19.03
C LEU A 27 16.67 1.00 19.97
N TYR A 28 15.92 0.43 20.91
CA TYR A 28 15.18 1.19 21.91
C TYR A 28 16.13 2.00 22.81
N LEU A 29 17.18 1.38 23.35
CA LEU A 29 18.13 2.07 24.23
C LEU A 29 18.87 3.22 23.53
N THR A 30 19.09 3.11 22.22
CA THR A 30 19.84 4.11 21.45
C THR A 30 18.97 5.21 20.84
N CYS A 31 17.73 4.90 20.44
CA CYS A 31 16.90 5.76 19.61
C CYS A 31 15.52 6.10 20.20
N ALA A 32 15.16 5.67 21.42
CA ALA A 32 13.84 5.98 22.04
C ALA A 32 13.72 7.40 22.63
N LYS A 33 14.18 8.40 21.89
CA LYS A 33 14.02 9.82 22.23
C LYS A 33 13.38 10.56 21.06
N SER A 34 12.38 11.39 21.35
CA SER A 34 11.74 12.27 20.38
C SER A 34 12.26 13.70 20.57
N ASN A 35 12.69 14.34 19.50
CA ASN A 35 13.26 15.68 19.50
C ASN A 35 12.25 16.66 18.90
N ILE A 36 11.38 17.22 19.74
CA ILE A 36 10.27 18.05 19.30
C ILE A 36 10.76 19.49 19.13
N PRO A 37 10.67 20.08 17.92
CA PRO A 37 11.01 21.47 17.71
C PRO A 37 9.93 22.37 18.34
N MET A 38 10.35 23.35 19.12
CA MET A 38 9.47 24.35 19.73
C MET A 38 9.99 25.75 19.42
N ARG A 39 9.05 26.69 19.36
CA ARG A 39 9.34 28.13 19.25
C ARG A 39 9.07 28.73 20.62
N ALA A 40 10.11 29.22 21.27
CA ALA A 40 10.00 29.99 22.50
C ALA A 40 10.08 31.47 22.17
N MET A 41 9.25 32.25 22.85
CA MET A 41 9.29 33.71 22.81
C MET A 41 9.41 34.17 24.25
N GLU A 42 10.41 34.98 24.54
CA GLU A 42 10.56 35.61 25.84
C GLU A 42 10.11 37.07 25.69
N ALA A 43 9.10 37.45 26.46
CA ALA A 43 8.58 38.81 26.50
C ALA A 43 8.54 39.27 27.95
N ASN A 44 8.96 40.51 28.20
CA ASN A 44 8.87 41.10 29.53
C ASN A 44 7.41 41.47 29.81
N SER A 45 6.75 40.72 30.69
CA SER A 45 5.33 40.93 31.03
C SER A 45 5.01 42.32 31.57
N MET A 46 6.00 43.01 32.16
CA MET A 46 5.86 44.34 32.77
C MET A 46 6.16 45.49 31.79
N SER A 47 6.60 45.19 30.56
CA SER A 47 6.89 46.22 29.57
C SER A 47 5.61 46.78 28.97
N THR A 48 5.46 48.11 28.99
CA THR A 48 4.32 48.82 28.39
C THR A 48 4.32 48.77 26.86
N SER A 49 5.46 48.45 26.22
CA SER A 49 5.60 48.38 24.76
C SER A 49 5.78 46.96 24.21
N GLN A 50 6.27 46.01 25.02
CA GLN A 50 6.58 44.63 24.60
C GLN A 50 5.95 43.55 25.52
N GLY A 51 5.16 43.94 26.53
CA GLY A 51 4.51 43.04 27.48
C GLY A 51 3.07 42.68 27.11
N PHE A 52 2.40 41.94 27.99
CA PHE A 52 1.00 41.55 27.78
C PHE A 52 0.08 42.76 27.97
N GLN A 53 -0.70 43.09 26.94
CA GLN A 53 -1.67 44.18 26.96
C GLN A 53 -3.10 43.63 26.87
N ALA A 54 -4.06 44.35 27.43
CA ALA A 54 -5.46 43.98 27.32
C ALA A 54 -5.92 44.13 25.86
N TYR A 55 -6.39 43.04 25.25
CA TYR A 55 -6.92 43.03 23.89
C TYR A 55 -8.43 42.82 23.91
N VAL A 56 -9.16 43.60 23.13
CA VAL A 56 -10.61 43.46 22.94
C VAL A 56 -10.84 42.92 21.53
N ASP A 57 -11.53 41.78 21.42
CA ASP A 57 -11.80 41.15 20.13
C ASP A 57 -12.49 42.13 19.16
N GLY A 58 -11.83 42.40 18.03
CA GLY A 58 -12.33 43.29 16.97
C GLY A 58 -11.67 44.67 16.90
N THR A 59 -10.77 45.02 17.82
CA THR A 59 -9.96 46.25 17.69
C THR A 59 -8.81 46.07 16.70
N THR A 60 -8.56 47.05 15.83
CA THR A 60 -7.43 47.04 14.91
C THR A 60 -6.12 47.27 15.68
N LEU A 61 -5.18 46.34 15.54
CA LEU A 61 -3.81 46.48 16.07
C LEU A 61 -3.14 47.72 15.43
N SER A 62 -2.49 48.54 16.25
CA SER A 62 -1.71 49.68 15.78
C SER A 62 -0.41 49.23 15.12
N THR A 63 0.10 50.03 14.18
CA THR A 63 1.37 49.74 13.48
C THR A 63 2.55 49.61 14.45
N ALA A 64 2.53 50.32 15.57
CA ALA A 64 3.55 50.24 16.61
C ALA A 64 3.52 48.90 17.36
N GLU A 65 2.32 48.39 17.70
CA GLU A 65 2.15 47.08 18.34
C GLU A 65 2.60 45.93 17.42
N VAL A 66 2.27 46.00 16.13
CA VAL A 66 2.72 45.01 15.13
C VAL A 66 4.24 45.05 14.95
N THR A 67 4.84 46.24 14.95
CA THR A 67 6.30 46.41 14.83
C THR A 67 7.02 45.87 16.07
N ALA A 68 6.54 46.22 17.27
CA ALA A 68 7.09 45.72 18.54
C ALA A 68 6.93 44.20 18.67
N ALA A 69 5.82 43.62 18.22
CA ALA A 69 5.64 42.17 18.18
C ALA A 69 6.59 41.48 17.18
N GLY A 70 6.95 42.15 16.08
CA GLY A 70 7.93 41.68 15.11
C GLY A 70 9.38 41.72 15.59
N GLU A 71 9.68 42.53 16.60
CA GLU A 71 11.01 42.64 17.23
C GLU A 71 11.28 41.55 18.28
N ILE A 72 10.26 40.79 18.71
CA ILE A 72 10.43 39.69 19.67
C ILE A 72 11.22 38.56 19.00
N GLU A 73 12.44 38.32 19.51
CA GLU A 73 13.29 37.25 19.00
C GLU A 73 12.65 35.87 19.30
N VAL A 74 12.41 35.10 18.23
CA VAL A 74 11.85 33.75 18.36
C VAL A 74 12.98 32.75 18.49
N GLN A 75 13.17 32.20 19.69
CA GLN A 75 14.16 31.17 19.95
C GLN A 75 13.66 29.81 19.47
N HIS A 76 14.50 29.12 18.71
CA HIS A 76 14.26 27.74 18.28
C HIS A 76 14.89 26.77 19.28
N ILE A 77 14.07 26.18 20.13
CA ILE A 77 14.49 25.21 21.15
C ILE A 77 13.98 23.82 20.81
N THR A 78 14.70 22.78 21.25
CA THR A 78 14.30 21.38 21.02
C THR A 78 13.98 20.70 22.35
N LEU A 79 12.75 20.23 22.52
CA LEU A 79 12.35 19.43 23.68
C LEU A 79 12.64 17.95 23.42
N THR A 80 13.45 17.34 24.27
CA THR A 80 13.72 15.90 24.20
C THR A 80 12.78 15.14 25.13
N LEU A 81 11.91 14.31 24.57
CA LEU A 81 10.98 13.46 25.31
C LEU A 81 11.41 11.99 25.21
N ALA A 82 11.45 11.29 26.34
CA ALA A 82 11.63 9.84 26.36
C ALA A 82 10.35 9.15 25.87
N VAL A 83 10.49 8.24 24.90
CA VAL A 83 9.36 7.55 24.28
C VAL A 83 9.23 6.16 24.87
N SER A 84 8.00 5.76 25.23
CA SER A 84 7.73 4.43 25.79
C SER A 84 7.95 3.32 24.75
N LEU A 85 8.25 2.10 25.21
CA LEU A 85 8.49 0.95 24.35
C LEU A 85 7.35 0.69 23.33
N PRO A 86 6.05 0.71 23.70
CA PRO A 86 4.97 0.48 22.74
C PRO A 86 4.88 1.54 21.64
N VAL A 87 5.18 2.81 21.96
CA VAL A 87 5.17 3.89 20.97
C VAL A 87 6.37 3.75 20.04
N TYR A 88 7.54 3.39 20.58
CA TYR A 88 8.74 3.13 19.78
C TYR A 88 8.55 1.98 18.80
N THR A 89 8.00 0.84 19.26
CA THR A 89 7.74 -0.31 18.38
C THR A 89 6.70 0.04 17.32
N THR A 90 5.64 0.79 17.67
CA THR A 90 4.65 1.29 16.71
C THR A 90 5.30 2.18 15.65
N GLY A 91 6.19 3.11 16.04
CA GLY A 91 6.93 3.96 15.12
C GLY A 91 7.82 3.17 14.16
N LEU A 92 8.55 2.17 14.65
CA LEU A 92 9.40 1.29 13.84
C LEU A 92 8.58 0.44 12.87
N THR A 93 7.49 -0.18 13.35
CA THR A 93 6.58 -0.97 12.50
C THR A 93 5.92 -0.09 11.45
N SER A 94 5.50 1.13 11.82
CA SER A 94 4.95 2.11 10.88
C SER A 94 5.96 2.44 9.79
N PHE A 95 7.21 2.76 10.15
CA PHE A 95 8.26 3.08 9.18
C PHE A 95 8.45 1.98 8.12
N ILE A 96 8.50 0.71 8.53
CA ILE A 96 8.58 -0.43 7.59
C ILE A 96 7.28 -0.53 6.77
N GLY A 97 6.12 -0.35 7.40
CA GLY A 97 4.83 -0.40 6.75
C GLY A 97 4.61 0.67 5.69
N TRP A 98 5.19 1.85 5.86
CA TRP A 98 5.05 2.97 4.92
C TRP A 98 5.58 2.67 3.52
N PHE A 99 6.61 1.80 3.40
CA PHE A 99 7.08 1.33 2.10
C PHE A 99 6.01 0.51 1.37
N GLY A 100 5.34 -0.41 2.07
CA GLY A 100 4.23 -1.18 1.51
C GLY A 100 3.01 -0.32 1.23
N PHE A 101 2.63 0.51 2.22
CA PHE A 101 1.45 1.36 2.15
C PHE A 101 1.54 2.36 1.00
N SER A 102 2.68 3.04 0.80
CA SER A 102 2.83 4.02 -0.27
C SER A 102 2.65 3.39 -1.67
N ILE A 103 3.22 2.21 -1.89
CA ILE A 103 3.08 1.47 -3.15
C ILE A 103 1.66 0.94 -3.34
N PHE A 104 1.12 0.25 -2.32
CA PHE A 104 -0.18 -0.41 -2.44
C PHE A 104 -1.32 0.61 -2.50
N THR A 105 -1.33 1.62 -1.63
CA THR A 105 -2.37 2.65 -1.62
C THR A 105 -2.29 3.51 -2.89
N GLY A 106 -1.09 3.87 -3.36
CA GLY A 106 -0.92 4.59 -4.62
C GLY A 106 -1.53 3.85 -5.81
N ILE A 107 -1.31 2.54 -5.93
CA ILE A 107 -1.94 1.72 -6.97
C ILE A 107 -3.45 1.58 -6.72
N GLY A 108 -3.83 1.36 -5.46
CA GLY A 108 -5.20 1.08 -5.03
C GLY A 108 -6.18 2.23 -5.23
N LEU A 109 -5.74 3.47 -5.04
CA LEU A 109 -6.56 4.67 -5.23
C LEU A 109 -7.15 4.75 -6.65
N ILE A 110 -6.41 4.29 -7.66
CA ILE A 110 -6.88 4.29 -9.04
C ILE A 110 -7.50 2.95 -9.42
N ALA A 111 -6.85 1.84 -9.02
CA ALA A 111 -7.26 0.52 -9.44
C ALA A 111 -8.58 0.04 -8.85
N LEU A 112 -8.92 0.42 -7.62
CA LEU A 112 -10.13 -0.02 -6.94
C LEU A 112 -11.41 0.48 -7.65
N PRO A 113 -11.61 1.80 -7.86
CA PRO A 113 -12.80 2.28 -8.56
C PRO A 113 -12.85 1.80 -10.00
N LEU A 114 -11.72 1.81 -10.71
CA LEU A 114 -11.64 1.39 -12.10
C LEU A 114 -12.01 -0.09 -12.28
N ASP A 115 -11.48 -0.99 -11.44
CA ASP A 115 -11.79 -2.41 -11.57
C ASP A 115 -13.26 -2.72 -11.23
N LEU A 116 -13.86 -1.99 -10.28
CA LEU A 116 -15.29 -2.12 -9.94
C LEU A 116 -16.20 -1.69 -11.10
N ILE A 117 -15.88 -0.56 -11.75
CA ILE A 117 -16.62 -0.05 -12.91
C ILE A 117 -16.44 -0.99 -14.11
N LEU A 118 -15.20 -1.41 -14.40
CA LEU A 118 -14.92 -2.32 -15.51
C LEU A 118 -15.58 -3.69 -15.33
N ALA A 119 -15.74 -4.16 -14.09
CA ALA A 119 -16.45 -5.41 -13.80
C ALA A 119 -17.93 -5.38 -14.20
N PHE A 120 -18.56 -4.20 -14.26
CA PHE A 120 -19.93 -4.05 -14.77
C PHE A 120 -19.97 -4.09 -16.31
N PHE A 121 -19.07 -3.37 -16.97
CA PHE A 121 -19.01 -3.33 -18.44
C PHE A 121 -18.65 -4.69 -19.04
N HIS A 122 -17.69 -5.40 -18.42
CA HIS A 122 -17.20 -6.71 -18.85
C HIS A 122 -17.92 -7.88 -18.16
N ARG A 123 -19.14 -7.66 -17.65
CA ARG A 123 -19.92 -8.73 -17.03
C ARG A 123 -20.10 -9.91 -17.99
N PRO A 124 -20.14 -11.17 -17.48
CA PRO A 124 -20.44 -12.33 -18.30
C PRO A 124 -21.82 -12.16 -18.95
N LYS A 125 -21.87 -12.44 -20.25
CA LYS A 125 -23.11 -12.46 -21.05
C LYS A 125 -23.33 -13.89 -21.52
N PHE A 126 -24.58 -14.27 -21.73
CA PHE A 126 -24.89 -15.60 -22.24
C PHE A 126 -24.22 -15.83 -23.60
N ILE A 127 -23.61 -17.01 -23.77
CA ILE A 127 -22.97 -17.46 -25.01
C ILE A 127 -23.68 -18.72 -25.49
N SER A 128 -23.89 -18.85 -26.82
CA SER A 128 -24.49 -20.05 -27.42
C SER A 128 -23.60 -21.29 -27.29
N ALA A 129 -24.19 -22.48 -27.36
CA ALA A 129 -23.46 -23.74 -27.16
C ALA A 129 -22.30 -23.92 -28.16
N ASP A 130 -22.50 -23.53 -29.43
CA ASP A 130 -21.47 -23.65 -30.47
C ASP A 130 -20.26 -22.76 -30.18
N VAL A 131 -20.51 -21.50 -29.82
CA VAL A 131 -19.46 -20.54 -29.49
C VAL A 131 -18.75 -20.94 -28.19
N TYR A 132 -19.50 -21.46 -27.21
CA TYR A 132 -18.96 -22.00 -25.98
C TYR A 132 -18.01 -23.20 -26.26
N ALA A 133 -18.41 -24.14 -27.13
CA ALA A 133 -17.57 -25.28 -27.51
C ALA A 133 -16.26 -24.82 -28.17
N ILE A 134 -16.32 -23.85 -29.08
CA ILE A 134 -15.13 -23.28 -29.74
C ILE A 134 -14.21 -22.59 -28.72
N GLN A 135 -14.76 -21.75 -27.83
CA GLN A 135 -13.97 -21.06 -26.81
C GLN A 135 -13.33 -22.03 -25.81
N LYS A 136 -14.04 -23.10 -25.45
CA LYS A 136 -13.52 -24.19 -24.62
C LYS A 136 -12.35 -24.90 -25.28
N LEU A 137 -12.41 -25.17 -26.59
CA LEU A 137 -11.29 -25.72 -27.36
C LEU A 137 -10.10 -24.75 -27.41
N CYS A 138 -10.33 -23.45 -27.62
CA CYS A 138 -9.26 -22.45 -27.57
C CYS A 138 -8.57 -22.40 -26.20
N LEU A 139 -9.35 -22.49 -25.12
CA LEU A 139 -8.82 -22.51 -23.75
C LEU A 139 -8.04 -23.79 -23.47
N GLN A 140 -8.53 -24.94 -23.95
CA GLN A 140 -7.83 -26.22 -23.88
C GLN A 140 -6.48 -26.17 -24.58
N ARG A 141 -6.40 -25.55 -25.77
CA ARG A 141 -5.14 -25.34 -26.49
C ARG A 141 -4.14 -24.54 -25.67
N ARG A 142 -4.56 -23.41 -25.10
CA ARG A 142 -3.72 -22.58 -24.21
C ARG A 142 -3.28 -23.34 -22.96
N SER A 143 -4.15 -24.20 -22.42
CA SER A 143 -3.80 -25.04 -21.26
C SER A 143 -2.71 -26.05 -21.61
N MET A 144 -2.77 -26.65 -22.80
CA MET A 144 -1.76 -27.60 -23.29
C MET A 144 -0.42 -26.89 -23.51
N GLU A 145 -0.42 -25.70 -24.13
CA GLU A 145 0.78 -24.88 -24.31
C GLU A 145 1.43 -24.52 -22.97
N LEU A 146 0.63 -24.09 -21.99
CA LEU A 146 1.12 -23.80 -20.64
C LEU A 146 1.67 -25.05 -19.94
N LEU A 147 1.04 -26.22 -20.15
CA LEU A 147 1.50 -27.48 -19.58
C LEU A 147 2.87 -27.87 -20.15
N GLU A 148 3.08 -27.69 -21.45
CA GLU A 148 4.38 -27.91 -22.11
C GLU A 148 5.45 -26.95 -21.58
N VAL A 149 5.15 -25.66 -21.47
CA VAL A 149 6.04 -24.66 -20.86
C VAL A 149 6.38 -25.05 -19.41
N GLY A 150 5.40 -25.52 -18.64
CA GLY A 150 5.60 -25.99 -17.28
C GLY A 150 6.51 -27.22 -17.19
N ARG A 151 6.36 -28.19 -18.10
CA ARG A 151 7.25 -29.37 -18.20
C ARG A 151 8.68 -28.96 -18.56
N ALA A 152 8.83 -28.10 -19.57
CA ALA A 152 10.14 -27.59 -19.98
C ALA A 152 10.81 -26.78 -18.85
N MET A 153 10.05 -25.98 -18.11
CA MET A 153 10.55 -25.24 -16.95
C MET A 153 11.01 -26.20 -15.85
N LYS A 154 10.22 -27.22 -15.52
CA LYS A 154 10.58 -28.22 -14.51
C LYS A 154 11.86 -28.97 -14.87
N ALA A 155 12.00 -29.38 -16.14
CA ALA A 155 13.21 -30.04 -16.63
C ALA A 155 14.44 -29.13 -16.58
N ASN A 156 14.25 -27.82 -16.76
CA ASN A 156 15.32 -26.83 -16.75
C ASN A 156 15.68 -26.28 -15.36
N MET A 157 14.90 -26.55 -14.31
CA MET A 157 15.18 -26.06 -12.94
C MET A 157 16.30 -26.82 -12.22
N ASP A 158 16.63 -28.03 -12.69
CA ASP A 158 17.79 -28.78 -12.21
C ASP A 158 19.04 -28.35 -13.01
N HIS A 159 19.91 -27.58 -12.35
CA HIS A 159 21.18 -27.12 -12.92
C HIS A 159 22.37 -27.81 -12.22
N PRO A 160 22.71 -29.06 -12.58
CA PRO A 160 23.95 -29.67 -12.13
C PRO A 160 25.14 -28.96 -12.79
N GLY A 161 26.19 -28.67 -12.02
CA GLY A 161 27.48 -28.15 -12.53
C GLY A 161 27.73 -26.64 -12.49
N MET A 162 26.78 -25.80 -12.05
CA MET A 162 27.00 -24.34 -11.98
C MET A 162 27.77 -23.87 -10.73
N SER A 163 28.63 -22.86 -10.92
CA SER A 163 29.33 -22.12 -9.86
C SER A 163 28.34 -21.48 -8.87
N ALA A 164 28.77 -21.27 -7.62
CA ALA A 164 27.90 -20.75 -6.55
C ALA A 164 27.29 -19.37 -6.87
N TRP A 165 28.03 -18.51 -7.58
CA TRP A 165 27.57 -17.19 -7.98
C TRP A 165 26.53 -17.25 -9.11
N GLU A 166 26.79 -18.05 -10.13
CA GLU A 166 25.87 -18.28 -11.25
C GLU A 166 24.57 -18.92 -10.76
N ARG A 167 24.67 -19.87 -9.82
CA ARG A 167 23.52 -20.49 -9.17
C ARG A 167 22.64 -19.46 -8.46
N LYS A 168 23.22 -18.45 -7.80
CA LYS A 168 22.45 -17.37 -7.14
C LYS A 168 21.75 -16.47 -8.15
N LYS A 169 22.42 -16.12 -9.26
CA LYS A 169 21.84 -15.33 -10.35
C LYS A 169 20.72 -16.08 -11.06
N GLN A 170 20.95 -17.35 -11.38
CA GLN A 170 19.98 -18.22 -12.05
C GLN A 170 18.75 -18.47 -11.18
N LYS A 171 18.91 -18.72 -9.87
CA LYS A 171 17.78 -18.84 -8.93
C LYS A 171 16.84 -17.63 -8.94
N ARG A 172 17.38 -16.40 -9.04
CA ARG A 172 16.55 -15.19 -9.14
C ARG A 172 15.79 -15.15 -10.47
N LEU A 173 16.43 -15.56 -11.56
CA LEU A 173 15.81 -15.61 -12.88
C LEU A 173 14.72 -16.68 -12.95
N ASP A 174 14.99 -17.86 -12.40
CA ASP A 174 14.06 -18.97 -12.32
C ASP A 174 12.86 -18.59 -11.46
N PHE A 175 13.08 -17.91 -10.33
CA PHE A 175 12.01 -17.37 -9.49
C PHE A 175 11.09 -16.40 -10.25
N VAL A 176 11.66 -15.43 -10.99
CA VAL A 176 10.89 -14.49 -11.81
C VAL A 176 10.10 -15.23 -12.91
N THR A 177 10.71 -16.24 -13.54
CA THR A 177 10.10 -17.02 -14.62
C THR A 177 8.96 -17.90 -14.09
N LEU A 178 9.14 -18.51 -12.93
CA LEU A 178 8.12 -19.29 -12.23
C LEU A 178 6.95 -18.41 -11.78
N ASN A 179 7.20 -17.19 -11.31
CA ASN A 179 6.14 -16.24 -10.96
C ASN A 179 5.32 -15.81 -12.17
N LYS A 180 5.96 -15.56 -13.32
CA LYS A 180 5.25 -15.29 -14.59
C LYS A 180 4.37 -16.47 -15.01
N PHE A 181 4.90 -17.69 -14.89
CA PHE A 181 4.13 -18.90 -15.18
C PHE A 181 2.93 -19.06 -14.25
N LYS A 182 3.10 -18.86 -12.94
CA LYS A 182 1.99 -18.83 -11.96
C LYS A 182 0.92 -17.82 -12.35
N GLN A 183 1.31 -16.62 -12.80
CA GLN A 183 0.37 -15.60 -13.26
C GLN A 183 -0.41 -16.04 -14.50
N SER A 184 0.26 -16.66 -15.49
CA SER A 184 -0.45 -17.15 -16.68
C SER A 184 -1.44 -18.26 -16.37
N VAL A 185 -1.09 -19.16 -15.44
CA VAL A 185 -2.01 -20.21 -14.96
C VAL A 185 -3.19 -19.57 -14.22
N TYR A 186 -2.93 -18.59 -13.35
CA TYR A 186 -3.98 -17.86 -12.64
C TYR A 186 -4.99 -17.20 -13.59
N LEU A 187 -4.50 -16.53 -14.64
CA LEU A 187 -5.36 -15.87 -15.63
C LEU A 187 -6.15 -16.89 -16.47
N LEU A 188 -5.52 -18.01 -16.85
CA LEU A 188 -6.20 -19.09 -17.57
C LEU A 188 -7.35 -19.70 -16.73
N GLU A 189 -7.11 -19.94 -15.44
CA GLU A 189 -8.14 -20.41 -14.52
C GLU A 189 -9.27 -19.40 -14.36
N SER A 190 -8.96 -18.10 -14.31
CA SER A 190 -9.98 -17.04 -14.26
C SER A 190 -10.83 -17.02 -15.52
N ASP A 191 -10.20 -17.10 -16.69
CA ASP A 191 -10.89 -17.15 -17.99
C ASP A 191 -11.81 -18.39 -18.08
N MET A 192 -11.41 -19.53 -17.49
CA MET A 192 -12.22 -20.76 -17.41
C MET A 192 -13.49 -20.56 -16.57
N VAL A 193 -13.34 -19.95 -15.39
CA VAL A 193 -14.46 -19.65 -14.49
C VAL A 193 -15.44 -18.68 -15.15
N ASP A 194 -14.92 -17.63 -15.77
CA ASP A 194 -15.75 -16.65 -16.50
C ASP A 194 -16.50 -17.30 -17.69
N LEU A 195 -15.85 -18.23 -18.40
CA LEU A 195 -16.48 -18.97 -19.50
C LEU A 195 -17.62 -19.88 -19.01
N LYS A 196 -17.43 -20.57 -17.87
CA LYS A 196 -18.49 -21.39 -17.25
C LYS A 196 -19.70 -20.56 -16.82
N LEU A 197 -19.46 -19.38 -16.25
CA LEU A 197 -20.52 -18.44 -15.86
C LEU A 197 -21.33 -17.94 -17.06
N CYS A 198 -20.73 -17.86 -18.24
CA CYS A 198 -21.41 -17.44 -19.46
C CYS A 198 -22.36 -18.50 -20.06
N HIS A 199 -22.27 -19.78 -19.65
CA HIS A 199 -23.08 -20.86 -20.24
C HIS A 199 -23.66 -21.83 -19.20
N GLU A 200 -22.81 -22.62 -18.53
CA GLU A 200 -23.21 -23.67 -17.57
C GLU A 200 -23.96 -23.08 -16.36
N ASP A 201 -23.39 -22.04 -15.74
CA ASP A 201 -23.88 -21.47 -14.49
C ASP A 201 -24.69 -20.17 -14.69
N TYR A 202 -25.02 -19.81 -15.94
CA TYR A 202 -25.67 -18.54 -16.26
C TYR A 202 -27.03 -18.38 -15.57
N ARG A 203 -27.77 -19.49 -15.39
CA ARG A 203 -29.08 -19.49 -14.72
C ARG A 203 -29.01 -19.12 -13.24
N SER A 204 -27.87 -19.37 -12.57
CA SER A 204 -27.63 -19.04 -11.17
C SER A 204 -26.98 -17.66 -10.99
N TYR A 205 -26.72 -16.95 -12.09
CA TYR A 205 -26.01 -15.68 -12.06
C TYR A 205 -26.91 -14.54 -11.55
N ASN A 206 -26.61 -14.04 -10.35
CA ASN A 206 -27.37 -12.94 -9.75
C ASN A 206 -27.04 -11.60 -10.46
N PRO A 207 -28.01 -10.95 -11.14
CA PRO A 207 -27.79 -9.70 -11.86
C PRO A 207 -27.53 -8.49 -10.95
N LEU A 208 -27.82 -8.59 -9.65
CA LEU A 208 -27.56 -7.51 -8.68
C LEU A 208 -26.07 -7.35 -8.38
N LYS A 209 -25.26 -8.41 -8.53
CA LYS A 209 -23.82 -8.37 -8.21
C LYS A 209 -23.06 -7.36 -9.07
N PRO A 210 -23.21 -7.33 -10.41
CA PRO A 210 -22.61 -6.27 -11.25
C PRO A 210 -23.11 -4.87 -10.91
N LEU A 211 -24.41 -4.70 -10.64
CA LEU A 211 -24.98 -3.39 -10.36
C LEU A 211 -24.43 -2.82 -9.04
N ALA A 212 -24.33 -3.64 -8.00
CA ALA A 212 -23.71 -3.26 -6.74
C ALA A 212 -22.24 -2.85 -6.93
N LYS A 213 -21.49 -3.58 -7.77
CA LYS A 213 -20.10 -3.22 -8.12
C LYS A 213 -20.04 -1.87 -8.85
N LEU A 214 -20.98 -1.57 -9.73
CA LEU A 214 -21.03 -0.27 -10.42
C LEU A 214 -21.26 0.88 -9.44
N VAL A 215 -22.28 0.77 -8.58
CA VAL A 215 -22.59 1.79 -7.57
C VAL A 215 -21.40 2.00 -6.63
N LEU A 216 -20.83 0.91 -6.12
CA LEU A 216 -19.64 0.96 -5.27
C LEU A 216 -18.44 1.58 -6.01
N GLY A 217 -18.28 1.28 -7.30
CA GLY A 217 -17.23 1.84 -8.14
C GLY A 217 -17.38 3.35 -8.35
N CYS A 218 -18.60 3.85 -8.56
CA CYS A 218 -18.88 5.28 -8.64
C CYS A 218 -18.59 5.99 -7.32
N ILE A 219 -19.05 5.45 -6.19
CA ILE A 219 -18.76 6.00 -4.85
C ILE A 219 -17.26 6.00 -4.58
N ALA A 220 -16.59 4.88 -4.82
CA ALA A 220 -15.13 4.76 -4.68
C ALA A 220 -14.38 5.75 -5.58
N SER A 221 -14.88 6.02 -6.79
CA SER A 221 -14.26 7.01 -7.69
C SER A 221 -14.32 8.40 -7.08
N VAL A 222 -15.47 8.79 -6.51
CA VAL A 222 -15.62 10.09 -5.83
C VAL A 222 -14.69 10.19 -4.63
N VAL A 223 -14.65 9.16 -3.77
CA VAL A 223 -13.80 9.13 -2.58
C VAL A 223 -12.31 9.15 -2.96
N SER A 224 -11.90 8.42 -3.99
CA SER A 224 -10.53 8.50 -4.53
C SER A 224 -10.17 9.88 -5.05
N CYS A 225 -11.07 10.54 -5.78
CA CYS A 225 -10.85 11.91 -6.25
C CYS A 225 -10.71 12.87 -5.07
N MET A 226 -11.57 12.76 -4.05
CA MET A 226 -11.47 13.56 -2.82
C MET A 226 -10.11 13.36 -2.12
N TRP A 227 -9.63 12.11 -2.01
CA TRP A 227 -8.31 11.83 -1.47
C TRP A 227 -7.19 12.47 -2.29
N ILE A 228 -7.19 12.31 -3.61
CA ILE A 228 -6.15 12.88 -4.48
C ILE A 228 -6.12 14.41 -4.36
N PHE A 229 -7.28 15.07 -4.38
CA PHE A 229 -7.36 16.51 -4.20
C PHE A 229 -6.90 16.96 -2.81
N HIS A 230 -7.31 16.25 -1.76
CA HIS A 230 -6.88 16.58 -0.39
C HIS A 230 -5.37 16.44 -0.23
N ILE A 231 -4.77 15.39 -0.78
CA ILE A 231 -3.31 15.22 -0.75
C ILE A 231 -2.62 16.37 -1.51
N ALA A 232 -3.11 16.71 -2.70
CA ALA A 232 -2.49 17.74 -3.54
C ALA A 232 -2.65 19.17 -2.98
N LEU A 233 -3.80 19.50 -2.38
CA LEU A 233 -4.13 20.87 -1.95
C LEU A 233 -3.80 21.15 -0.48
N TYR A 234 -3.92 20.14 0.38
CA TYR A 234 -3.71 20.29 1.83
C TYR A 234 -2.35 19.76 2.29
N MET A 235 -1.95 18.57 1.82
CA MET A 235 -0.76 17.90 2.37
C MET A 235 0.56 18.24 1.67
N LEU A 236 0.52 18.55 0.38
CA LEU A 236 1.72 18.80 -0.44
C LEU A 236 2.33 20.18 -0.20
N PRO A 237 1.55 21.28 -0.16
CA PRO A 237 2.10 22.61 0.06
C PRO A 237 2.52 22.81 1.54
N PRO A 238 3.60 23.55 1.83
CA PRO A 238 4.02 23.83 3.22
C PRO A 238 2.98 24.66 3.99
N THR A 239 2.19 25.46 3.29
CA THR A 239 1.00 26.13 3.81
C THR A 239 -0.22 25.60 3.08
N PRO A 240 -1.21 25.00 3.78
CA PRO A 240 -2.35 24.36 3.13
C PRO A 240 -3.14 25.40 2.32
N LEU A 241 -3.38 25.12 1.04
CA LEU A 241 -4.14 26.03 0.17
C LEU A 241 -5.62 26.02 0.54
N VAL A 242 -6.18 24.82 0.73
CA VAL A 242 -7.58 24.62 1.10
C VAL A 242 -7.69 23.40 2.03
N PRO A 243 -8.17 23.56 3.28
CA PRO A 243 -8.39 22.46 4.21
C PRO A 243 -9.70 21.71 3.90
N PHE A 244 -9.82 21.18 2.68
CA PHE A 244 -11.06 20.64 2.11
C PHE A 244 -11.73 19.55 2.97
N LEU A 245 -11.08 18.39 3.17
CA LEU A 245 -11.69 17.31 3.95
C LEU A 245 -11.82 17.66 5.44
N ASN A 246 -10.88 18.43 5.99
CA ASN A 246 -10.98 18.93 7.37
C ASN A 246 -12.24 19.77 7.58
N THR A 247 -12.51 20.70 6.65
CA THR A 247 -13.72 21.54 6.71
C THR A 247 -14.99 20.70 6.56
N TYR A 248 -14.96 19.67 5.70
CA TYR A 248 -16.05 18.71 5.55
C TYR A 248 -16.36 17.98 6.87
N PHE A 249 -15.36 17.44 7.56
CA PHE A 249 -15.58 16.76 8.84
C PHE A 249 -16.06 17.70 9.94
N LEU A 250 -15.45 18.88 10.05
CA LEU A 250 -15.88 19.92 11.00
C LEU A 250 -17.32 20.38 10.74
N TRP A 251 -17.75 20.44 9.49
CA TRP A 251 -19.13 20.78 9.13
C TRP A 251 -20.12 19.70 9.59
N PHE A 252 -19.80 18.42 9.39
CA PHE A 252 -20.64 17.32 9.87
C PHE A 252 -20.71 17.25 11.40
N ASP A 253 -19.59 17.55 12.08
CA ASP A 253 -19.50 17.55 13.54
C ASP A 253 -20.45 18.57 14.18
N ARG A 254 -20.65 19.73 13.54
CA ARG A 254 -21.63 20.75 13.97
C ARG A 254 -23.08 20.27 13.95
N TRP A 255 -23.42 19.34 13.05
CA TRP A 255 -24.78 18.84 12.93
C TRP A 255 -25.03 17.66 13.87
N PHE A 256 -24.15 16.67 13.84
CA PHE A 256 -24.11 15.58 14.80
C PHE A 256 -22.70 14.99 14.86
N PRO A 257 -22.01 15.05 16.03
CA PRO A 257 -20.61 14.66 16.13
C PRO A 257 -20.24 13.25 15.67
N LEU A 258 -21.19 12.33 15.80
CA LEU A 258 -21.01 10.95 15.35
C LEU A 258 -20.86 10.84 13.82
N PHE A 259 -21.44 11.77 13.04
CA PHE A 259 -21.27 11.76 11.58
C PHE A 259 -19.87 12.18 11.13
N GLY A 260 -19.24 13.13 11.83
CA GLY A 260 -17.84 13.49 11.57
C GLY A 260 -16.92 12.30 11.79
N THR A 261 -17.05 11.65 12.95
CA THR A 261 -16.25 10.46 13.31
C THR A 261 -16.51 9.25 12.42
N ILE A 262 -17.77 8.93 12.08
CA ILE A 262 -18.09 7.87 11.11
C ILE A 262 -17.47 8.17 9.75
N SER A 263 -17.53 9.42 9.29
CA SER A 263 -16.98 9.80 7.99
C SER A 263 -15.46 9.59 7.97
N VAL A 264 -14.73 9.97 9.02
CA VAL A 264 -13.30 9.66 9.15
C VAL A 264 -13.06 8.14 9.12
N GLY A 265 -13.92 7.34 9.76
CA GLY A 265 -13.89 5.87 9.68
C GLY A 265 -14.08 5.32 8.25
N ILE A 266 -14.99 5.91 7.48
CA ILE A 266 -15.22 5.52 6.07
C ILE A 266 -14.02 5.89 5.20
N PHE A 267 -13.47 7.10 5.34
CA PHE A 267 -12.32 7.56 4.55
C PHE A 267 -11.04 6.78 4.89
N SER A 268 -10.81 6.47 6.17
CA SER A 268 -9.65 5.67 6.60
C SER A 268 -9.76 4.20 6.21
N SER A 269 -10.93 3.58 6.38
CA SER A 269 -11.16 2.20 5.91
C SER A 269 -11.08 2.08 4.40
N TYR A 270 -11.45 3.13 3.65
CA TYR A 270 -11.26 3.20 2.21
C TYR A 270 -9.79 3.11 1.81
N LEU A 271 -8.88 3.83 2.50
CA LEU A 271 -7.45 3.73 2.22
C LEU A 271 -6.91 2.32 2.48
N LEU A 272 -7.38 1.67 3.53
CA LEU A 272 -7.01 0.27 3.79
C LEU A 272 -7.54 -0.66 2.68
N ALA A 273 -8.76 -0.44 2.19
CA ALA A 273 -9.31 -1.17 1.05
C ALA A 273 -8.48 -0.94 -0.23
N CYS A 274 -8.00 0.29 -0.46
CA CYS A 274 -7.05 0.61 -1.51
C CYS A 274 -5.73 -0.15 -1.32
N ALA A 275 -5.15 -0.20 -0.12
CA ALA A 275 -3.94 -0.97 0.18
C ALA A 275 -4.13 -2.47 -0.09
N VAL A 276 -5.27 -3.06 0.30
CA VAL A 276 -5.61 -4.45 -0.02
C VAL A 276 -5.67 -4.68 -1.53
N LYS A 277 -6.41 -3.83 -2.24
CA LYS A 277 -6.57 -3.94 -3.70
C LYS A 277 -5.24 -3.75 -4.43
N GLY A 278 -4.45 -2.78 -3.99
CA GLY A 278 -3.11 -2.49 -4.50
C GLY A 278 -2.15 -3.63 -4.27
N CYS A 279 -2.16 -4.25 -3.08
CA CYS A 279 -1.36 -5.43 -2.76
C CYS A 279 -1.65 -6.58 -3.74
N PHE A 280 -2.93 -6.85 -4.04
CA PHE A 280 -3.28 -7.93 -4.99
C PHE A 280 -2.91 -7.59 -6.43
N LYS A 281 -3.14 -6.36 -6.86
CA LYS A 281 -2.85 -5.94 -8.24
C LYS A 281 -1.34 -5.80 -8.49
N PHE A 282 -0.61 -5.29 -7.50
CA PHE A 282 0.84 -5.26 -7.51
C PHE A 282 1.44 -6.66 -7.46
N GLY A 283 0.90 -7.55 -6.62
CA GLY A 283 1.36 -8.94 -6.55
C GLY A 283 1.26 -9.69 -7.88
N MET A 284 0.24 -9.40 -8.68
CA MET A 284 0.15 -9.96 -10.04
C MET A 284 1.17 -9.34 -11.03
N ARG A 285 1.70 -8.14 -10.78
CA ARG A 285 2.56 -7.41 -11.73
C ARG A 285 4.03 -7.34 -11.31
N CYS A 286 4.34 -7.55 -10.03
CA CYS A 286 5.69 -7.51 -9.46
C CYS A 286 6.26 -8.92 -9.31
N PHE A 287 7.17 -9.30 -10.21
CA PHE A 287 7.75 -10.65 -10.25
C PHE A 287 8.90 -10.87 -9.25
N CYS A 288 9.38 -9.80 -8.61
CA CYS A 288 10.54 -9.80 -7.72
C CYS A 288 10.20 -10.23 -6.28
N LEU A 289 8.92 -10.17 -5.90
CA LEU A 289 8.43 -10.58 -4.58
C LEU A 289 7.47 -11.76 -4.76
N ALA A 290 7.50 -12.71 -3.82
CA ALA A 290 6.64 -13.90 -3.84
C ALA A 290 5.20 -13.58 -3.41
N LEU A 291 4.57 -12.59 -4.04
CA LEU A 291 3.20 -12.23 -3.76
C LEU A 291 2.28 -13.16 -4.55
N HIS A 292 1.63 -14.05 -3.82
CA HIS A 292 0.65 -14.95 -4.40
C HIS A 292 -0.69 -14.22 -4.57
N PRO A 293 -1.33 -14.30 -5.75
CA PRO A 293 -2.64 -13.69 -5.95
C PRO A 293 -3.66 -14.37 -5.03
N MET A 294 -4.44 -13.56 -4.31
CA MET A 294 -5.46 -14.06 -3.39
C MET A 294 -6.74 -14.42 -4.15
N LYS A 295 -7.24 -15.64 -3.91
CA LYS A 295 -8.53 -16.14 -4.40
C LYS A 295 -9.37 -16.54 -3.20
N LEU A 296 -10.64 -16.16 -3.22
CA LEU A 296 -11.61 -16.64 -2.24
C LEU A 296 -11.71 -18.17 -2.37
N HIS A 297 -11.59 -18.88 -1.25
CA HIS A 297 -11.67 -20.36 -1.13
C HIS A 297 -10.59 -21.19 -1.86
N ALA A 298 -9.58 -20.58 -2.47
CA ALA A 298 -8.53 -21.31 -3.20
C ALA A 298 -7.09 -20.92 -2.82
N THR A 299 -6.90 -19.94 -1.93
CA THR A 299 -5.56 -19.56 -1.44
C THR A 299 -5.14 -20.43 -0.27
N TYR A 300 -3.94 -21.02 -0.37
CA TYR A 300 -3.32 -21.78 0.73
C TYR A 300 -3.12 -20.92 1.97
N MET A 301 -3.32 -21.50 3.16
CA MET A 301 -3.23 -20.80 4.45
C MET A 301 -1.91 -20.05 4.64
N ASN A 302 -0.77 -20.66 4.29
CA ASN A 302 0.54 -20.01 4.40
C ASN A 302 0.63 -18.72 3.55
N SER A 303 0.12 -18.78 2.32
CA SER A 303 0.08 -17.63 1.42
C SER A 303 -0.91 -16.56 1.89
N LEU A 304 -2.02 -16.97 2.51
CA LEU A 304 -3.00 -16.06 3.08
C LEU A 304 -2.38 -15.27 4.24
N VAL A 305 -1.71 -15.95 5.17
CA VAL A 305 -1.05 -15.34 6.34
C VAL A 305 0.05 -14.37 5.90
N PHE A 306 0.84 -14.71 4.89
CA PHE A 306 1.88 -13.80 4.37
C PHE A 306 1.30 -12.50 3.80
N ASN A 307 0.29 -12.60 2.91
CA ASN A 307 -0.34 -11.42 2.33
C ASN A 307 -1.12 -10.61 3.39
N LEU A 308 -1.78 -11.29 4.33
CA LEU A 308 -2.47 -10.65 5.44
C LEU A 308 -1.48 -9.89 6.34
N GLY A 309 -0.32 -10.48 6.65
CA GLY A 309 0.74 -9.82 7.41
C GLY A 309 1.22 -8.53 6.74
N LEU A 310 1.40 -8.54 5.41
CA LEU A 310 1.76 -7.34 4.64
C LEU A 310 0.65 -6.27 4.67
N ILE A 311 -0.62 -6.67 4.60
CA ILE A 311 -1.76 -5.75 4.70
C ILE A 311 -1.89 -5.17 6.12
N LEU A 312 -1.73 -6.00 7.16
CA LEU A 312 -1.77 -5.57 8.56
C LEU A 312 -0.63 -4.61 8.87
N LEU A 313 0.55 -4.82 8.27
CA LEU A 313 1.66 -3.89 8.36
C LEU A 313 1.32 -2.50 7.79
N CYS A 314 0.43 -2.43 6.80
CA CYS A 314 -0.05 -1.18 6.19
C CYS A 314 -1.11 -0.46 7.03
N ALA A 315 -1.70 -1.11 8.05
CA ALA A 315 -2.76 -0.52 8.85
C ALA A 315 -2.26 0.67 9.71
N ILE A 316 -1.08 0.54 10.34
CA ILE A 316 -0.49 1.62 11.15
C ILE A 316 -0.16 2.85 10.28
N PRO A 317 0.54 2.72 9.14
CA PRO A 317 0.72 3.82 8.19
C PRO A 317 -0.60 4.45 7.73
N SER A 318 -1.65 3.67 7.52
CA SER A 318 -2.95 4.19 7.12
C SER A 318 -3.53 5.14 8.17
N VAL A 319 -3.39 4.81 9.46
CA VAL A 319 -3.82 5.69 10.56
C VAL A 319 -2.93 6.92 10.64
N GLN A 320 -1.61 6.76 10.53
CA GLN A 320 -0.67 7.89 10.55
C GLN A 320 -0.87 8.86 9.39
N PHE A 321 -1.19 8.34 8.20
CA PHE A 321 -1.55 9.17 7.06
C PHE A 321 -2.86 9.92 7.29
N CYS A 322 -3.86 9.29 7.91
CA CYS A 322 -5.10 9.96 8.27
C CYS A 322 -4.88 11.06 9.32
N ASP A 323 -4.03 10.84 10.32
CA ASP A 323 -3.65 11.85 11.32
C ASP A 323 -3.01 13.07 10.66
N GLN A 324 -2.07 12.82 9.73
CA GLN A 324 -1.43 13.89 9.00
C GLN A 324 -2.40 14.61 8.05
N ALA A 325 -3.31 13.87 7.40
CA ALA A 325 -4.29 14.43 6.47
C ALA A 325 -5.37 15.24 7.20
N PHE A 326 -5.75 14.84 8.42
CA PHE A 326 -6.87 15.41 9.16
C PHE A 326 -6.44 16.20 10.39
N ALA A 327 -5.23 16.78 10.35
CA ALA A 327 -4.56 17.45 11.47
C ALA A 327 -5.37 18.59 12.12
N ASP A 328 -6.29 19.21 11.39
CA ASP A 328 -7.16 20.27 11.93
C ASP A 328 -8.38 19.68 12.66
N TYR A 329 -8.92 18.57 12.14
CA TYR A 329 -10.08 17.89 12.72
C TYR A 329 -9.70 17.01 13.93
N ASP A 330 -8.56 16.32 13.88
CA ASP A 330 -8.08 15.45 14.96
C ASP A 330 -7.28 16.18 16.06
N ARG A 331 -7.29 17.51 16.01
CA ARG A 331 -6.55 18.36 16.95
C ARG A 331 -6.95 18.04 18.39
N LEU A 332 -5.97 18.04 19.29
CA LEU A 332 -6.13 17.72 20.72
C LEU A 332 -6.54 16.27 21.02
N THR A 333 -6.50 15.37 20.04
CA THR A 333 -6.70 13.94 20.31
C THR A 333 -5.40 13.28 20.79
N ALA A 334 -5.54 12.19 21.55
CA ALA A 334 -4.40 11.37 21.97
C ALA A 334 -3.65 10.77 20.77
N LEU A 335 -4.36 10.50 19.65
CA LEU A 335 -3.76 10.04 18.41
C LEU A 335 -2.78 11.08 17.86
N ARG A 336 -3.19 12.35 17.82
CA ARG A 336 -2.35 13.47 17.38
C ARG A 336 -1.10 13.65 18.22
N THR A 337 -1.22 13.48 19.54
CA THR A 337 -0.05 13.52 20.42
C THR A 337 0.90 12.35 20.18
N LEU A 338 0.37 11.13 20.00
CA LEU A 338 1.19 9.94 19.81
C LEU A 338 1.87 9.95 18.44
N VAL A 339 1.09 10.10 17.37
CA VAL A 339 1.56 9.94 16.00
C VAL A 339 2.13 11.24 15.44
N GLY A 340 1.37 12.33 15.53
CA GLY A 340 1.74 13.63 15.00
C GLY A 340 2.88 14.33 15.74
N VAL A 341 3.19 13.93 16.99
CA VAL A 341 4.29 14.50 17.77
C VAL A 341 5.35 13.45 18.11
N GLN A 342 5.03 12.43 18.91
CA GLN A 342 6.06 11.50 19.42
C GLN A 342 6.70 10.65 18.31
N ILE A 343 5.90 10.07 17.41
CA ILE A 343 6.42 9.25 16.30
C ILE A 343 7.03 10.11 15.21
N HIS A 344 6.41 11.24 14.87
CA HIS A 344 6.89 12.16 13.84
C HIS A 344 8.30 12.69 14.16
N TYR A 345 8.59 13.03 15.42
CA TYR A 345 9.88 13.57 15.83
C TYR A 345 10.82 12.53 16.45
N LEU A 346 10.58 11.23 16.22
CA LEU A 346 11.41 10.17 16.76
C LEU A 346 12.81 10.18 16.12
N LYS A 347 13.85 10.09 16.97
CA LYS A 347 15.25 10.14 16.54
C LYS A 347 15.56 9.03 15.52
N GLY A 348 16.07 9.44 14.36
CA GLY A 348 16.48 8.56 13.25
C GLY A 348 15.46 8.45 12.11
N MET A 349 14.18 8.73 12.36
CA MET A 349 13.12 8.64 11.34
C MET A 349 12.47 9.99 11.00
N SER A 350 12.69 11.04 11.82
CA SER A 350 12.07 12.37 11.65
C SER A 350 12.23 12.96 10.26
N VAL A 351 13.42 12.83 9.66
CA VAL A 351 13.74 13.32 8.31
C VAL A 351 12.73 12.84 7.27
N VAL A 352 12.27 11.59 7.37
CA VAL A 352 11.37 11.02 6.37
C VAL A 352 9.97 11.63 6.45
N TRP A 353 9.57 12.04 7.65
CA TRP A 353 8.29 12.67 7.92
C TRP A 353 8.31 14.17 7.62
N ASP A 354 9.39 14.86 8.00
CA ASP A 354 9.56 16.31 7.72
C ASP A 354 9.51 16.61 6.22
N TYR A 355 10.12 15.74 5.39
CA TYR A 355 10.14 15.89 3.92
C TYR A 355 8.94 15.24 3.21
N ASN A 356 7.96 14.67 3.94
CA ASN A 356 6.77 14.04 3.38
C ASN A 356 7.05 13.02 2.27
N ILE A 357 8.19 12.31 2.33
CA ILE A 357 8.71 11.49 1.22
C ILE A 357 7.69 10.45 0.76
N PHE A 358 6.99 9.80 1.70
CA PHE A 358 6.00 8.79 1.38
C PHE A 358 4.70 9.35 0.81
N VAL A 359 4.31 10.58 1.15
CA VAL A 359 3.15 11.25 0.56
C VAL A 359 3.40 11.56 -0.91
N TYR A 360 4.60 12.06 -1.23
CA TYR A 360 5.05 12.23 -2.62
C TYR A 360 5.07 10.88 -3.36
N ALA A 361 5.57 9.81 -2.72
CA ALA A 361 5.58 8.49 -3.32
C ALA A 361 4.17 7.97 -3.68
N ILE A 362 3.17 8.17 -2.81
CA ILE A 362 1.77 7.81 -3.09
C ILE A 362 1.26 8.53 -4.35
N LEU A 363 1.49 9.84 -4.46
CA LEU A 363 1.04 10.62 -5.61
C LEU A 363 1.73 10.20 -6.91
N ILE A 364 3.06 10.03 -6.90
CA ILE A 364 3.83 9.61 -8.07
C ILE A 364 3.34 8.24 -8.54
N ILE A 365 3.18 7.28 -7.62
CA ILE A 365 2.72 5.93 -7.95
C ILE A 365 1.26 5.94 -8.46
N SER A 366 0.40 6.78 -7.88
CA SER A 366 -0.98 6.96 -8.35
C SER A 366 -1.03 7.52 -9.77
N LEU A 367 -0.20 8.52 -10.08
CA LEU A 367 -0.09 9.10 -11.43
C LEU A 367 0.47 8.10 -12.44
N LEU A 368 1.53 7.37 -12.09
CA LEU A 368 2.07 6.28 -12.92
C LEU A 368 1.02 5.18 -13.16
N THR A 369 0.27 4.81 -12.12
CA THR A 369 -0.79 3.80 -12.22
C THR A 369 -1.91 4.27 -13.15
N THR A 370 -2.28 5.55 -13.08
CA THR A 370 -3.25 6.17 -13.99
C THR A 370 -2.78 6.07 -15.44
N ALA A 371 -1.54 6.49 -15.72
CA ALA A 371 -0.96 6.40 -17.06
C ALA A 371 -0.94 4.96 -17.60
N VAL A 372 -0.53 3.99 -16.76
CA VAL A 372 -0.50 2.57 -17.14
C VAL A 372 -1.90 2.01 -17.38
N LEU A 373 -2.89 2.35 -16.57
CA LEU A 373 -4.25 1.84 -16.72
C LEU A 373 -4.99 2.49 -17.89
N ILE A 374 -4.68 3.74 -18.24
CA ILE A 374 -5.16 4.36 -19.48
C ILE A 374 -4.59 3.62 -20.70
N ALA A 375 -3.29 3.35 -20.71
CA ALA A 375 -2.65 2.64 -21.83
C ALA A 375 -3.07 1.17 -21.92
N LYS A 376 -3.29 0.51 -20.78
CA LYS A 376 -3.63 -0.91 -20.70
C LYS A 376 -4.67 -1.17 -19.59
N PRO A 377 -5.96 -0.97 -19.89
CA PRO A 377 -7.02 -1.05 -18.88
C PRO A 377 -7.26 -2.48 -18.36
N ARG A 378 -6.85 -3.51 -19.10
CA ARG A 378 -7.02 -4.91 -18.71
C ARG A 378 -5.69 -5.66 -18.66
N ASP A 379 -5.53 -6.45 -17.60
CA ASP A 379 -4.47 -7.44 -17.49
C ASP A 379 -4.71 -8.55 -18.53
N ARG A 380 -3.93 -8.52 -19.61
CA ARG A 380 -3.83 -9.63 -20.57
C ARG A 380 -2.67 -10.52 -20.13
N ALA A 381 -2.83 -11.84 -20.28
CA ALA A 381 -1.72 -12.78 -20.09
C ALA A 381 -0.48 -12.26 -20.84
N SER A 382 0.69 -12.31 -20.20
CA SER A 382 1.92 -12.04 -20.93
C SER A 382 1.96 -12.97 -22.13
N PRO A 383 2.29 -12.49 -23.35
CA PRO A 383 2.35 -13.37 -24.50
C PRO A 383 3.27 -14.53 -24.16
N VAL A 384 2.70 -15.75 -24.13
CA VAL A 384 3.41 -16.99 -23.78
C VAL A 384 4.64 -17.14 -24.68
N ASP A 385 4.58 -16.56 -25.87
CA ASP A 385 5.68 -16.37 -26.83
C ASP A 385 6.95 -15.78 -26.23
N GLY A 386 6.85 -14.82 -25.29
CA GLY A 386 8.01 -14.21 -24.65
C GLY A 386 8.71 -15.16 -23.67
N ILE A 387 7.95 -16.00 -22.98
CA ILE A 387 8.48 -17.03 -22.08
C ILE A 387 9.06 -18.18 -22.91
N ARG A 388 8.34 -18.61 -23.94
CA ARG A 388 8.77 -19.62 -24.92
C ARG A 388 10.09 -19.25 -25.59
N LYS A 389 10.18 -18.07 -26.20
CA LYS A 389 11.42 -17.58 -26.86
C LYS A 389 12.61 -17.53 -25.89
N LYS A 390 12.36 -17.20 -24.62
CA LYS A 390 13.41 -17.16 -23.59
C LYS A 390 13.88 -18.56 -23.20
N ILE A 391 12.96 -19.52 -23.07
CA ILE A 391 13.28 -20.93 -22.81
C ILE A 391 14.02 -21.54 -24.01
N GLU A 392 13.55 -21.29 -25.24
CA GLU A 392 14.21 -21.73 -26.48
C GLU A 392 15.65 -21.21 -26.58
N ARG A 393 15.89 -19.95 -26.20
CA ARG A 393 17.23 -19.37 -26.14
C ARG A 393 18.10 -20.04 -25.08
N GLN A 394 17.58 -20.25 -23.87
CA GLN A 394 18.32 -20.92 -22.80
C GLN A 394 18.67 -22.38 -23.13
N VAL A 395 17.78 -23.10 -23.82
CA VAL A 395 18.05 -24.46 -24.32
C VAL A 395 19.15 -24.42 -25.39
N ARG A 396 19.07 -23.48 -26.33
CA ARG A 396 20.10 -23.31 -27.38
C ARG A 396 21.48 -23.00 -26.77
N ASP A 397 21.54 -22.10 -25.81
CA ASP A 397 22.78 -21.70 -25.15
C ASP A 397 23.39 -22.88 -24.33
N LYS A 398 22.56 -23.71 -23.67
CA LYS A 398 23.03 -24.95 -23.00
C LYS A 398 23.56 -26.00 -23.97
N VAL A 399 22.94 -26.16 -25.14
CA VAL A 399 23.39 -27.11 -26.17
C VAL A 399 24.71 -26.66 -26.80
N GLN A 400 24.89 -25.36 -27.03
CA GLN A 400 26.14 -24.78 -27.54
C GLN A 400 27.27 -24.79 -26.51
N GLY A 401 26.98 -24.65 -25.21
CA GLY A 401 27.98 -24.74 -24.15
C GLY A 401 28.53 -26.15 -23.88
N ASN A 402 27.78 -27.19 -24.25
CA ASN A 402 28.19 -28.60 -24.11
C ASN A 402 28.90 -29.16 -25.37
N SER A 403 29.07 -28.36 -26.42
CA SER A 403 29.69 -28.76 -27.70
C SER A 403 31.09 -28.17 -27.92
N VAL A 404 31.76 -27.73 -26.84
CA VAL A 404 33.16 -27.28 -26.81
C VAL A 404 33.99 -28.23 -25.98
#